data_AF-V6TZX4-F1
#
_entry.id   AF-V6TZX4-F1
#
_cell.length_a   1.000
_cell.length_b   1.000
_cell.length_c   1.000
_cell.angle_alpha   90.00
_cell.angle_beta   90.00
_cell.angle_gamma   90.00
#
_symmetry.space_group_name_H-M   'P 1'
#
loop_
_entity.id
_entity.type
_entity.pdbx_description
1 polymer ?
#
loop_
_entity_poly.entity_id
_entity_poly.type
_entity_poly.pdbx_seq_one_letter_code
_entity_poly.pdbx_strand_id
1 'polypeptide(L)'
;MTECRDERVQAGVRTRTPAATYAGPKLEARQRDSSGLVAVVHPSNDMDLYSSLGECYSAIAVTESSVCREARDGACVEYAEEVRAETEESSADGTSAEARARMSTRTETRGQTGSDQCAAGTNGCAECDSSNTACARCEAEKRLEGSQCVDGIGVPLGRGLTADPKSCSSTITNCASGTNCIDIQNNGVTKEVCTKCENTHVPIDGACDTIANANSKCTPPSAADGTCKSCQGSHYLFSGGCYAACPDGYYGDSNTCKPCSTIAGCSTCSSGTVCTKCDGGKIVKTDNGVTSCVTEEECTKAEGFFVKGADGSKTCEACDSTCKTCSGGGEADKCTSCKDTGMIYLKKDSPAGQTGTCVDAAGCPSTHYIDEEAKTCSTCASAGTTGCKTCAKTDGVVACASCEDSQKFGLNKKSCVT
;
A
#
# COMPACT_ATOMS: atom_id res chain seq x y z
N MET A 1 -17.37 -3.29 -69.34
CA MET A 1 -17.66 -4.73 -69.33
C MET A 1 -17.80 -5.11 -67.87
N THR A 2 -18.95 -5.44 -67.29
CA THR A 2 -20.26 -5.81 -67.82
C THR A 2 -21.29 -5.55 -66.68
N GLU A 3 -22.50 -5.26 -67.12
CA GLU A 3 -23.75 -4.88 -66.43
C GLU A 3 -24.19 -5.57 -65.13
N CYS A 4 -25.05 -4.81 -64.45
CA CYS A 4 -25.96 -5.18 -63.36
C CYS A 4 -26.87 -6.40 -63.66
N ARG A 5 -27.30 -7.09 -62.60
CA ARG A 5 -28.61 -7.74 -62.59
C ARG A 5 -29.26 -7.73 -61.19
N ASP A 6 -30.50 -7.25 -61.22
CA ASP A 6 -31.50 -7.10 -60.17
C ASP A 6 -32.25 -8.42 -59.98
N GLU A 7 -32.49 -8.87 -58.74
CA GLU A 7 -33.66 -9.69 -58.43
C GLU A 7 -34.38 -9.20 -57.17
N ARG A 8 -35.68 -9.02 -57.37
CA ARG A 8 -36.69 -8.38 -56.52
C ARG A 8 -37.37 -9.38 -55.58
N VAL A 9 -37.81 -8.82 -54.44
CA VAL A 9 -39.16 -8.98 -53.81
C VAL A 9 -39.49 -10.34 -53.16
N GLN A 10 -39.74 -10.33 -51.83
CA GLN A 10 -41.12 -10.44 -51.31
C GLN A 10 -41.25 -10.13 -49.81
N ALA A 11 -42.31 -9.38 -49.50
CA ALA A 11 -42.75 -8.98 -48.17
C ALA A 11 -43.44 -10.13 -47.41
N GLY A 12 -43.27 -10.15 -46.09
CA GLY A 12 -44.00 -11.04 -45.18
C GLY A 12 -44.15 -10.41 -43.80
N VAL A 13 -45.29 -9.75 -43.59
CA VAL A 13 -45.75 -9.22 -42.30
C VAL A 13 -45.94 -10.38 -41.31
N ARG A 14 -45.38 -10.27 -40.10
CA ARG A 14 -45.76 -11.14 -38.97
C ARG A 14 -46.23 -10.33 -37.77
N THR A 15 -47.49 -10.54 -37.47
CA THR A 15 -48.25 -10.09 -36.30
C THR A 15 -47.75 -10.77 -35.02
N ARG A 16 -47.70 -10.00 -33.92
CA ARG A 16 -47.43 -10.51 -32.57
C ARG A 16 -48.67 -11.19 -31.99
N THR A 17 -48.50 -12.39 -31.44
CA THR A 17 -49.45 -13.03 -30.51
C THR A 17 -48.65 -13.53 -29.30
N PRO A 18 -49.10 -13.33 -28.05
CA PRO A 18 -48.32 -13.58 -26.84
C PRO A 18 -48.23 -15.07 -26.48
N ALA A 19 -47.10 -15.44 -25.86
CA ALA A 19 -46.82 -16.78 -25.37
C ALA A 19 -47.70 -17.11 -24.15
N ALA A 20 -48.45 -18.21 -24.28
CA ALA A 20 -49.10 -18.88 -23.17
C ALA A 20 -48.09 -19.73 -22.38
N THR A 21 -48.24 -19.68 -21.07
CA THR A 21 -47.59 -20.49 -20.04
C THR A 21 -47.72 -21.99 -20.33
N TYR A 22 -46.61 -22.72 -20.31
CA TYR A 22 -46.62 -24.18 -20.23
C TYR A 22 -45.67 -24.65 -19.13
N ALA A 23 -46.21 -25.47 -18.22
CA ALA A 23 -45.52 -26.04 -17.08
C ALA A 23 -45.24 -27.53 -17.32
N GLY A 24 -44.03 -27.95 -16.97
CA GLY A 24 -43.61 -29.35 -16.73
C GLY A 24 -42.55 -29.89 -17.71
N PRO A 25 -41.83 -30.98 -17.37
CA PRO A 25 -41.41 -31.47 -16.06
C PRO A 25 -39.86 -31.50 -15.90
N LYS A 26 -39.47 -31.68 -14.65
CA LYS A 26 -38.12 -31.78 -14.08
C LYS A 26 -37.34 -32.98 -14.65
N LEU A 27 -36.20 -32.73 -15.31
CA LEU A 27 -35.25 -33.76 -15.71
C LEU A 27 -34.09 -33.79 -14.68
N GLU A 28 -34.09 -34.83 -13.84
CA GLU A 28 -32.98 -35.19 -12.95
C GLU A 28 -31.92 -35.94 -13.76
N ALA A 29 -30.71 -35.37 -13.88
CA ALA A 29 -29.52 -36.12 -14.27
C ALA A 29 -28.68 -36.39 -13.01
N ARG A 30 -28.72 -37.63 -12.53
CA ARG A 30 -27.78 -38.15 -11.53
C ARG A 30 -26.53 -38.66 -12.25
N GLN A 31 -25.36 -38.24 -11.80
CA GLN A 31 -24.12 -38.97 -12.04
C GLN A 31 -23.36 -39.11 -10.72
N ARG A 32 -23.01 -40.36 -10.37
CA ARG A 32 -22.19 -40.70 -9.20
C ARG A 32 -20.71 -40.54 -9.57
N ASP A 33 -19.94 -40.05 -8.62
CA ASP A 33 -18.63 -40.61 -8.29
C ASP A 33 -18.44 -40.59 -6.75
N SER A 34 -17.50 -41.41 -6.27
CA SER A 34 -17.40 -42.01 -4.96
C SER A 34 -16.47 -41.22 -4.03
N SER A 35 -16.83 -41.16 -2.75
CA SER A 35 -16.13 -40.55 -1.60
C SER A 35 -16.49 -39.09 -1.34
N GLY A 36 -17.61 -38.88 -0.64
CA GLY A 36 -18.29 -37.60 -0.50
C GLY A 36 -17.83 -36.68 0.63
N LEU A 37 -18.05 -35.39 0.40
CA LEU A 37 -18.61 -34.46 1.37
C LEU A 37 -19.39 -33.39 0.61
N VAL A 38 -20.62 -33.12 1.05
CA VAL A 38 -21.58 -32.19 0.41
C VAL A 38 -21.29 -30.78 0.89
N ALA A 39 -20.90 -29.87 -0.02
CA ALA A 39 -20.91 -28.43 0.25
C ALA A 39 -22.12 -27.80 -0.47
N VAL A 40 -23.03 -27.24 0.34
CA VAL A 40 -24.15 -26.41 -0.10
C VAL A 40 -23.58 -25.06 -0.54
N VAL A 41 -23.75 -24.71 -1.82
CA VAL A 41 -23.47 -23.35 -2.30
C VAL A 41 -24.76 -22.76 -2.83
N HIS A 42 -25.21 -21.70 -2.16
CA HIS A 42 -26.29 -20.82 -2.60
C HIS A 42 -25.77 -19.91 -3.71
N PRO A 43 -26.42 -19.83 -4.89
CA PRO A 43 -26.18 -18.72 -5.81
C PRO A 43 -27.08 -17.54 -5.42
N SER A 44 -26.48 -16.47 -4.89
CA SER A 44 -27.12 -15.15 -4.86
C SER A 44 -27.07 -14.54 -6.26
N ASN A 45 -28.24 -14.08 -6.70
CA ASN A 45 -28.45 -13.29 -7.90
C ASN A 45 -27.80 -11.91 -7.74
N ASP A 46 -26.93 -11.53 -8.65
CA ASP A 46 -26.89 -10.15 -9.20
C ASP A 46 -26.08 -10.16 -10.50
N MET A 47 -26.77 -10.03 -11.63
CA MET A 47 -26.17 -9.78 -12.95
C MET A 47 -26.84 -8.53 -13.50
N ASP A 48 -26.07 -7.44 -13.49
CA ASP A 48 -26.33 -6.22 -14.24
C ASP A 48 -26.33 -6.52 -15.74
N LEU A 49 -27.40 -6.07 -16.40
CA LEU A 49 -27.50 -5.95 -17.85
C LEU A 49 -26.69 -4.73 -18.32
N TYR A 50 -25.75 -4.91 -19.24
CA TYR A 50 -25.68 -4.07 -20.44
C TYR A 50 -25.00 -4.81 -21.60
N SER A 51 -25.64 -4.79 -22.76
CA SER A 51 -25.19 -5.40 -24.01
C SER A 51 -24.23 -4.48 -24.76
N SER A 52 -23.22 -5.03 -25.46
CA SER A 52 -23.21 -5.10 -26.94
C SER A 52 -21.83 -5.48 -27.53
N LEU A 53 -21.90 -6.31 -28.58
CA LEU A 53 -20.92 -6.55 -29.67
C LEU A 53 -19.74 -7.51 -29.44
N GLY A 54 -19.67 -8.56 -30.29
CA GLY A 54 -18.41 -9.21 -30.69
C GLY A 54 -18.44 -10.73 -30.70
N GLU A 55 -18.27 -11.34 -31.87
CA GLU A 55 -18.53 -12.74 -32.19
C GLU A 55 -17.50 -13.79 -31.69
N CYS A 56 -17.94 -15.05 -31.71
CA CYS A 56 -17.23 -16.26 -31.30
C CYS A 56 -16.03 -16.64 -32.19
N TYR A 57 -14.96 -17.17 -31.59
CA TYR A 57 -14.06 -18.14 -32.24
C TYR A 57 -13.73 -19.29 -31.27
N SER A 58 -13.69 -20.51 -31.80
CA SER A 58 -13.25 -21.73 -31.11
C SER A 58 -11.73 -21.93 -31.27
N ALA A 59 -11.04 -22.26 -30.19
CA ALA A 59 -9.66 -22.74 -30.23
C ALA A 59 -9.55 -24.07 -29.49
N ILE A 60 -9.18 -25.13 -30.21
CA ILE A 60 -8.68 -26.38 -29.62
C ILE A 60 -7.16 -26.23 -29.48
N ALA A 61 -6.70 -26.57 -28.26
CA ALA A 61 -5.37 -26.65 -27.67
C ALA A 61 -4.14 -26.81 -28.58
N VAL A 62 -3.05 -26.11 -28.22
CA VAL A 62 -1.71 -26.69 -28.02
C VAL A 62 -1.02 -25.98 -26.84
N THR A 63 -0.23 -26.75 -26.12
CA THR A 63 0.46 -26.55 -24.85
C THR A 63 1.62 -25.54 -24.85
N GLU A 64 1.84 -24.96 -23.67
CA GLU A 64 3.07 -24.33 -23.14
C GLU A 64 3.38 -22.85 -23.50
N SER A 65 3.18 -22.03 -22.46
CA SER A 65 3.99 -20.86 -22.04
C SER A 65 3.77 -19.47 -22.66
N SER A 66 3.72 -18.53 -21.70
CA SER A 66 3.96 -17.07 -21.76
C SER A 66 2.97 -16.14 -22.48
N VAL A 67 2.14 -15.50 -21.64
CA VAL A 67 1.62 -14.13 -21.66
C VAL A 67 2.13 -13.21 -22.80
N CYS A 68 1.21 -12.81 -23.69
CA CYS A 68 1.33 -11.61 -24.52
C CYS A 68 0.44 -10.49 -23.94
N ARG A 69 0.95 -9.25 -23.88
CA ARG A 69 0.16 -8.02 -23.65
C ARG A 69 0.33 -7.10 -24.87
N GLU A 70 -0.75 -6.41 -25.23
CA GLU A 70 -1.18 -5.93 -26.54
C GLU A 70 -0.19 -5.14 -27.43
N ALA A 71 -0.41 -5.33 -28.74
CA ALA A 71 0.22 -4.63 -29.85
C ALA A 71 -0.62 -3.41 -30.30
N ARG A 72 0.04 -2.28 -30.49
CA ARG A 72 -0.36 -1.27 -31.48
C ARG A 72 0.82 -1.08 -32.44
N ASP A 73 0.51 -1.21 -33.72
CA ASP A 73 1.36 -1.01 -34.89
C ASP A 73 2.50 -2.03 -35.07
N GLY A 74 2.16 -3.08 -35.83
CA GLY A 74 3.03 -4.21 -36.12
C GLY A 74 4.33 -3.87 -36.84
N ALA A 75 5.43 -4.36 -36.27
CA ALA A 75 6.57 -4.94 -36.98
C ALA A 75 7.42 -5.72 -35.95
N CYS A 76 7.47 -7.05 -36.06
CA CYS A 76 8.46 -7.87 -35.34
C CYS A 76 9.79 -7.74 -36.08
N VAL A 77 10.83 -7.22 -35.42
CA VAL A 77 12.20 -7.20 -35.93
C VAL A 77 13.01 -8.23 -35.17
N GLU A 78 13.41 -9.31 -35.85
CA GLU A 78 14.46 -10.22 -35.41
C GLU A 78 15.80 -9.46 -35.36
N TYR A 79 16.51 -9.54 -34.24
CA TYR A 79 17.94 -9.23 -34.22
C TYR A 79 18.72 -10.54 -34.27
N ALA A 80 19.34 -10.77 -35.43
CA ALA A 80 20.31 -11.83 -35.67
C ALA A 80 21.64 -11.50 -34.97
N GLU A 81 22.26 -12.50 -34.36
CA GLU A 81 23.66 -12.49 -33.94
C GLU A 81 24.57 -12.36 -35.17
N GLU A 82 25.47 -11.37 -35.20
CA GLU A 82 26.50 -11.26 -36.24
C GLU A 82 27.88 -11.57 -35.63
N VAL A 83 28.43 -12.69 -36.11
CA VAL A 83 29.81 -13.16 -35.89
C VAL A 83 30.74 -12.33 -36.79
N ARG A 84 31.85 -11.80 -36.27
CA ARG A 84 32.96 -11.33 -37.13
C ARG A 84 34.33 -11.77 -36.61
N ALA A 85 35.10 -12.26 -37.56
CA ALA A 85 36.36 -12.96 -37.47
C ALA A 85 37.56 -12.06 -37.13
N GLU A 86 38.56 -12.69 -36.53
CA GLU A 86 39.87 -12.14 -36.21
C GLU A 86 40.78 -12.15 -37.45
N THR A 87 41.59 -11.09 -37.62
CA THR A 87 42.74 -11.06 -38.54
C THR A 87 43.99 -10.92 -37.69
N GLU A 88 44.91 -11.89 -37.84
CA GLU A 88 46.27 -11.83 -37.31
C GLU A 88 47.12 -10.80 -38.06
N GLU A 89 47.98 -10.05 -37.36
CA GLU A 89 49.39 -9.92 -37.76
C GLU A 89 50.29 -9.44 -36.61
N SER A 90 51.55 -9.86 -36.71
CA SER A 90 52.63 -9.96 -35.73
C SER A 90 53.32 -8.66 -35.29
N SER A 91 53.94 -8.65 -34.10
CA SER A 91 55.39 -8.34 -33.91
C SER A 91 55.82 -8.27 -32.42
N ALA A 92 57.11 -8.49 -32.20
CA ALA A 92 57.77 -8.90 -30.96
C ALA A 92 58.40 -7.77 -30.10
N ASP A 93 58.73 -8.19 -28.86
CA ASP A 93 59.87 -7.79 -27.98
C ASP A 93 59.86 -6.45 -27.21
N GLY A 94 60.32 -6.50 -25.94
CA GLY A 94 60.90 -5.35 -25.23
C GLY A 94 60.24 -4.83 -23.93
N THR A 95 60.58 -5.46 -22.81
CA THR A 95 60.93 -4.89 -21.48
C THR A 95 60.22 -3.67 -20.83
N SER A 96 59.80 -3.92 -19.57
CA SER A 96 59.96 -3.11 -18.34
C SER A 96 59.04 -1.92 -17.97
N ALA A 97 58.72 -1.94 -16.67
CA ALA A 97 58.35 -0.85 -15.75
C ALA A 97 56.88 -0.43 -15.59
N GLU A 98 56.52 -0.29 -14.32
CA GLU A 98 55.22 -0.04 -13.71
C GLU A 98 54.56 1.28 -14.11
N ALA A 99 53.25 1.26 -14.37
CA ALA A 99 52.30 2.27 -13.87
C ALA A 99 50.84 1.86 -14.16
N ARG A 100 50.09 1.65 -13.06
CA ARG A 100 48.66 1.83 -12.81
C ARG A 100 47.63 1.88 -13.97
N ALA A 101 46.61 1.05 -13.76
CA ALA A 101 45.16 1.34 -13.84
C ALA A 101 44.41 1.02 -15.15
N ARG A 102 43.50 0.03 -15.04
CA ARG A 102 42.07 0.01 -15.43
C ARG A 102 41.51 -1.36 -15.02
N MET A 103 40.81 -1.46 -13.89
CA MET A 103 39.34 -1.47 -13.81
C MET A 103 38.70 -2.36 -14.89
N SER A 104 38.63 -3.65 -14.58
CA SER A 104 37.66 -4.58 -15.15
C SER A 104 36.51 -4.70 -14.15
N THR A 105 35.31 -4.35 -14.58
CA THR A 105 34.06 -4.58 -13.83
C THR A 105 33.72 -6.06 -13.89
N ARG A 106 34.42 -6.83 -13.06
CA ARG A 106 33.98 -8.14 -12.58
C ARG A 106 33.64 -7.91 -11.12
N THR A 107 32.40 -8.17 -10.73
CA THR A 107 32.04 -8.20 -9.30
C THR A 107 32.71 -9.44 -8.71
N GLU A 108 34.01 -9.31 -8.44
CA GLU A 108 34.76 -10.24 -7.62
C GLU A 108 34.17 -10.19 -6.21
N THR A 109 33.52 -11.29 -5.84
CA THR A 109 33.59 -11.82 -4.47
C THR A 109 35.00 -11.64 -3.96
N ARG A 110 35.15 -10.78 -2.95
CA ARG A 110 36.42 -10.50 -2.27
C ARG A 110 37.04 -11.82 -1.85
N GLY A 111 38.12 -12.18 -2.56
CA GLY A 111 38.96 -13.31 -2.21
C GLY A 111 39.47 -13.20 -0.79
N GLN A 112 39.44 -14.35 -0.11
CA GLN A 112 40.05 -14.61 1.18
C GLN A 112 41.47 -14.05 1.23
N THR A 113 41.74 -13.27 2.27
CA THR A 113 43.06 -13.21 2.88
C THR A 113 42.89 -13.45 4.37
N GLY A 114 43.27 -14.65 4.81
CA GLY A 114 43.77 -14.90 6.17
C GLY A 114 42.74 -15.10 7.26
N SER A 115 42.07 -16.26 7.21
CA SER A 115 41.56 -17.09 8.31
C SER A 115 40.14 -17.54 7.99
N ASP A 116 39.94 -18.85 7.76
CA ASP A 116 38.60 -19.47 7.71
C ASP A 116 37.92 -19.49 9.10
N GLN A 117 38.27 -18.52 9.94
CA GLN A 117 37.74 -18.37 11.28
C GLN A 117 36.99 -17.05 11.42
N CYS A 118 35.77 -17.16 11.93
CA CYS A 118 35.00 -16.03 12.39
C CYS A 118 35.77 -15.28 13.48
N ALA A 119 35.73 -13.95 13.43
CA ALA A 119 36.27 -13.07 14.47
C ALA A 119 35.23 -12.02 14.85
N ALA A 120 34.85 -11.99 16.13
CA ALA A 120 33.95 -10.96 16.65
C ALA A 120 34.56 -9.55 16.48
N GLY A 121 33.74 -8.58 16.10
CA GLY A 121 34.13 -7.21 15.74
C GLY A 121 34.64 -7.04 14.31
N THR A 122 34.56 -8.08 13.46
CA THR A 122 34.95 -8.00 12.04
C THR A 122 33.76 -8.28 11.13
N ASN A 123 33.69 -7.57 10.00
CA ASN A 123 32.63 -7.74 8.98
C ASN A 123 31.20 -7.67 9.55
N GLY A 124 30.96 -6.91 10.62
CA GLY A 124 29.65 -6.79 11.25
C GLY A 124 29.25 -7.97 12.13
N CYS A 125 30.17 -8.87 12.50
CA CYS A 125 29.90 -10.02 13.36
C CYS A 125 30.15 -9.71 14.83
N ALA A 126 29.12 -9.83 15.68
CA ALA A 126 29.23 -9.65 17.13
C ALA A 126 29.61 -10.95 17.87
N GLU A 127 29.22 -12.12 17.36
CA GLU A 127 29.47 -13.41 18.00
C GLU A 127 29.65 -14.50 16.96
N CYS A 128 30.67 -15.34 17.16
CA CYS A 128 30.98 -16.47 16.30
C CYS A 128 30.32 -17.75 16.80
N ASP A 129 30.08 -18.69 15.90
CA ASP A 129 29.57 -20.00 16.25
C ASP A 129 30.59 -20.83 17.05
N SER A 130 30.16 -21.97 17.59
CA SER A 130 31.02 -22.84 18.40
C SER A 130 32.20 -23.45 17.64
N SER A 131 32.12 -23.51 16.30
CA SER A 131 33.23 -23.97 15.46
C SER A 131 34.19 -22.84 15.06
N ASN A 132 33.85 -21.60 15.42
CA ASN A 132 34.54 -20.37 15.05
C ASN A 132 34.73 -20.24 13.54
N THR A 133 33.83 -20.77 12.71
CA THR A 133 33.90 -20.71 11.24
C THR A 133 32.80 -19.85 10.62
N ALA A 134 31.75 -19.54 11.39
CA ALA A 134 30.62 -18.76 10.94
C ALA A 134 30.24 -17.69 11.95
N CYS A 135 29.67 -16.58 11.48
CA CYS A 135 29.04 -15.64 12.38
C CYS A 135 27.71 -16.20 12.89
N ALA A 136 27.53 -16.23 14.21
CA ALA A 136 26.30 -16.64 14.87
C ALA A 136 25.41 -15.44 15.24
N ARG A 137 26.01 -14.26 15.46
CA ARG A 137 25.28 -13.04 15.79
C ARG A 137 25.94 -11.82 15.16
N CYS A 138 25.15 -10.95 14.54
CA CYS A 138 25.66 -9.72 13.94
C CYS A 138 25.63 -8.53 14.92
N GLU A 139 26.45 -7.52 14.64
CA GLU A 139 26.40 -6.22 15.29
C GLU A 139 25.07 -5.51 14.97
N ALA A 140 24.74 -4.48 15.74
CA ALA A 140 23.52 -3.70 15.52
C ALA A 140 23.45 -3.21 14.06
N GLU A 141 22.25 -3.19 13.49
CA GLU A 141 21.96 -2.74 12.10
C GLU A 141 22.44 -3.68 10.98
N LYS A 142 23.00 -4.84 11.32
CA LYS A 142 23.37 -5.90 10.37
C LYS A 142 22.41 -7.09 10.47
N ARG A 143 22.28 -7.87 9.39
CA ARG A 143 21.47 -9.09 9.37
C ARG A 143 22.33 -10.30 9.03
N LEU A 144 22.06 -11.44 9.66
CA LEU A 144 22.71 -12.71 9.33
C LEU A 144 22.11 -13.30 8.04
N GLU A 145 22.94 -13.47 7.01
CA GLU A 145 22.63 -14.20 5.78
C GLU A 145 23.59 -15.36 5.62
N GLY A 146 23.08 -16.58 5.86
CA GLY A 146 23.94 -17.76 5.95
C GLY A 146 24.92 -17.63 7.11
N SER A 147 26.22 -17.53 6.79
CA SER A 147 27.30 -17.43 7.76
C SER A 147 27.92 -16.01 7.83
N GLN A 148 27.32 -15.03 7.16
CA GLN A 148 27.87 -13.68 7.02
C GLN A 148 26.87 -12.60 7.44
N CYS A 149 27.38 -11.54 8.06
CA CYS A 149 26.61 -10.35 8.39
C CYS A 149 26.63 -9.39 7.21
N VAL A 150 25.46 -9.09 6.68
CA VAL A 150 25.30 -8.10 5.61
C VAL A 150 24.82 -6.77 6.19
N ASP A 151 25.18 -5.68 5.52
CA ASP A 151 24.57 -4.37 5.73
C ASP A 151 23.05 -4.48 5.58
N GLY A 152 22.34 -4.35 6.70
CA GLY A 152 20.91 -4.09 6.65
C GLY A 152 20.76 -2.70 6.05
N ILE A 153 20.26 -2.60 4.82
CA ILE A 153 19.87 -1.30 4.25
C ILE A 153 18.83 -0.69 5.18
N GLY A 154 19.25 0.17 6.11
CA GLY A 154 18.44 1.12 6.87
C GLY A 154 17.05 0.64 7.29
N VAL A 155 16.89 -0.61 7.73
CA VAL A 155 15.61 -1.05 8.29
C VAL A 155 15.72 -0.97 9.80
N PRO A 156 15.21 0.11 10.44
CA PRO A 156 14.98 0.06 11.87
C PRO A 156 14.08 -1.14 12.13
N LEU A 157 14.46 -2.00 13.09
CA LEU A 157 13.79 -3.19 13.63
C LEU A 157 12.29 -3.33 13.31
N GLY A 158 11.98 -3.56 12.03
CA GLY A 158 10.63 -3.43 11.45
C GLY A 158 10.43 -4.31 10.23
N ARG A 159 11.43 -5.10 9.82
CA ARG A 159 11.12 -6.31 9.07
C ARG A 159 10.51 -7.29 10.06
N GLY A 160 9.33 -7.82 9.74
CA GLY A 160 8.79 -9.05 10.33
C GLY A 160 9.66 -10.28 10.06
N LEU A 161 10.96 -10.18 10.31
CA LEU A 161 11.85 -11.29 10.54
C LEU A 161 11.70 -11.56 12.04
N THR A 162 11.08 -12.70 12.36
CA THR A 162 11.13 -13.26 13.71
C THR A 162 12.55 -13.09 14.25
N ALA A 163 12.70 -12.46 15.41
CA ALA A 163 14.01 -12.21 16.00
C ALA A 163 14.87 -13.48 15.98
N ASP A 164 16.16 -13.33 15.68
CA ASP A 164 17.04 -14.47 15.45
C ASP A 164 17.10 -15.37 16.70
N PRO A 165 16.90 -16.70 16.53
CA PRO A 165 17.02 -17.64 17.62
C PRO A 165 18.41 -17.59 18.25
N LYS A 166 18.46 -17.48 19.58
CA LYS A 166 19.67 -17.44 20.38
C LYS A 166 19.59 -18.39 21.57
N SER A 167 20.75 -18.68 22.14
CA SER A 167 20.86 -19.37 23.42
C SER A 167 20.19 -18.54 24.52
N CYS A 168 19.49 -19.22 25.41
CA CYS A 168 18.77 -18.58 26.51
C CYS A 168 19.71 -18.13 27.63
N SER A 169 19.47 -16.95 28.19
CA SER A 169 20.05 -16.55 29.46
C SER A 169 19.66 -17.52 30.58
N SER A 170 20.54 -17.68 31.57
CA SER A 170 20.29 -18.48 32.78
C SER A 170 19.11 -17.98 33.64
N THR A 171 18.61 -16.79 33.35
CA THR A 171 17.43 -16.20 34.01
C THR A 171 16.11 -16.87 33.60
N ILE A 172 16.06 -17.53 32.44
CA ILE A 172 14.86 -18.24 31.98
C ILE A 172 14.99 -19.71 32.34
N THR A 173 14.31 -20.12 33.40
CA THR A 173 14.31 -21.51 33.88
C THR A 173 13.37 -22.39 33.05
N ASN A 174 13.70 -23.69 32.95
CA ASN A 174 12.92 -24.72 32.25
C ASN A 174 12.72 -24.46 30.74
N CYS A 175 13.51 -23.57 30.13
CA CYS A 175 13.59 -23.45 28.68
C CYS A 175 14.44 -24.59 28.12
N ALA A 176 14.03 -25.17 26.99
CA ALA A 176 14.77 -26.28 26.41
C ALA A 176 16.16 -25.81 25.97
N SER A 177 17.16 -26.68 26.12
CA SER A 177 18.53 -26.42 25.67
C SER A 177 18.60 -26.15 24.17
N GLY A 178 19.52 -25.27 23.75
CA GLY A 178 19.72 -24.88 22.36
C GLY A 178 19.31 -23.43 22.10
N THR A 179 19.03 -23.10 20.85
CA THR A 179 18.65 -21.76 20.40
C THR A 179 17.14 -21.55 20.46
N ASN A 180 16.57 -21.68 21.66
CA ASN A 180 15.12 -21.58 21.89
C ASN A 180 14.71 -20.26 22.53
N CYS A 181 15.55 -19.23 22.51
CA CYS A 181 15.19 -17.89 22.94
C CYS A 181 15.27 -16.89 21.80
N ILE A 182 14.45 -15.86 21.87
CA ILE A 182 14.46 -14.73 20.95
C ILE A 182 14.29 -13.44 21.74
N ASP A 183 14.74 -12.32 21.18
CA ASP A 183 14.47 -11.00 21.75
C ASP A 183 13.27 -10.37 21.04
N ILE A 184 12.16 -10.20 21.76
CA ILE A 184 10.99 -9.48 21.23
C ILE A 184 11.01 -8.02 21.69
N GLN A 185 10.40 -7.14 20.90
CA GLN A 185 10.12 -5.77 21.34
C GLN A 185 8.66 -5.60 21.68
N ASN A 186 8.39 -4.80 22.71
CA ASN A 186 7.07 -4.26 23.01
C ASN A 186 7.24 -2.80 23.40
N ASN A 187 6.72 -1.88 22.59
CA ASN A 187 6.80 -0.44 22.83
C ASN A 187 8.24 0.04 23.10
N GLY A 188 9.22 -0.48 22.35
CA GLY A 188 10.63 -0.12 22.50
C GLY A 188 11.36 -0.77 23.69
N VAL A 189 10.70 -1.69 24.40
CA VAL A 189 11.35 -2.52 25.43
C VAL A 189 11.69 -3.88 24.84
N THR A 190 12.97 -4.22 24.85
CA THR A 190 13.45 -5.56 24.46
C THR A 190 13.27 -6.54 25.62
N LYS A 191 12.64 -7.68 25.35
CA LYS A 191 12.45 -8.79 26.29
C LYS A 191 12.95 -10.09 25.65
N GLU A 192 13.86 -10.77 26.34
CA GLU A 192 14.21 -12.14 25.99
C GLU A 192 13.07 -13.08 26.38
N VAL A 193 12.66 -13.94 25.46
CA VAL A 193 11.57 -14.89 25.64
C VAL A 193 11.96 -16.27 25.14
N CYS A 194 11.54 -17.30 25.86
CA CYS A 194 11.67 -18.69 25.42
C CYS A 194 10.54 -19.05 24.45
N THR A 195 10.89 -19.67 23.32
CA THR A 195 9.97 -20.15 22.28
C THR A 195 9.65 -21.63 22.43
N LYS A 196 10.47 -22.36 23.19
CA LYS A 196 10.30 -23.79 23.45
C LYS A 196 10.85 -24.19 24.81
N CYS A 197 9.96 -24.66 25.66
CA CYS A 197 10.28 -25.13 27.01
C CYS A 197 10.64 -26.62 27.02
N GLU A 198 11.02 -27.14 28.18
CA GLU A 198 11.07 -28.58 28.40
C GLU A 198 9.68 -29.22 28.27
N ASN A 199 9.59 -30.51 27.97
CA ASN A 199 8.33 -31.20 27.60
C ASN A 199 7.21 -31.16 28.67
N THR A 200 7.52 -30.80 29.92
CA THR A 200 6.55 -30.65 31.02
C THR A 200 6.03 -29.21 31.18
N HIS A 201 6.59 -28.28 30.41
CA HIS A 201 6.33 -26.85 30.45
C HIS A 201 5.92 -26.34 29.06
N VAL A 202 5.35 -25.15 29.04
CA VAL A 202 5.01 -24.41 27.82
C VAL A 202 5.31 -22.92 27.97
N PRO A 203 5.59 -22.20 26.88
CA PRO A 203 5.97 -20.80 26.97
C PRO A 203 4.73 -19.91 27.15
N ILE A 204 4.66 -19.21 28.28
CA ILE A 204 3.63 -18.25 28.63
C ILE A 204 4.29 -16.91 28.90
N ASP A 205 3.92 -15.89 28.12
CA ASP A 205 4.53 -14.54 28.20
C ASP A 205 6.07 -14.56 28.13
N GLY A 206 6.63 -15.58 27.46
CA GLY A 206 8.07 -15.79 27.29
C GLY A 206 8.79 -16.52 28.42
N ALA A 207 8.09 -16.90 29.50
CA ALA A 207 8.62 -17.76 30.55
C ALA A 207 8.03 -19.18 30.43
N CYS A 208 8.72 -20.17 30.99
CA CYS A 208 8.24 -21.55 30.97
C CYS A 208 7.38 -21.86 32.19
N ASP A 209 6.08 -22.02 31.96
CA ASP A 209 5.11 -22.43 32.98
C ASP A 209 4.77 -23.91 32.81
N THR A 210 4.42 -24.58 33.90
CA THR A 210 3.97 -25.98 33.82
C THR A 210 2.69 -26.08 33.01
N ILE A 211 2.51 -27.19 32.28
CA ILE A 211 1.28 -27.44 31.50
C ILE A 211 0.01 -27.33 32.37
N ALA A 212 0.08 -27.75 33.64
CA ALA A 212 -1.03 -27.66 34.57
C ALA A 212 -1.44 -26.20 34.86
N ASN A 213 -0.47 -25.31 35.07
CA ASN A 213 -0.73 -23.89 35.33
C ASN A 213 -1.14 -23.12 34.07
N ALA A 214 -0.65 -23.54 32.90
CA ALA A 214 -0.91 -22.90 31.62
C ALA A 214 -2.29 -23.25 31.00
N ASN A 215 -3.06 -24.15 31.61
CA ASN A 215 -4.28 -24.75 31.05
C ASN A 215 -5.38 -23.78 30.59
N SER A 216 -5.37 -22.54 31.09
CA SER A 216 -6.33 -21.48 30.76
C SER A 216 -5.80 -20.50 29.69
N LYS A 217 -4.52 -20.63 29.33
CA LYS A 217 -3.80 -19.75 28.41
C LYS A 217 -3.32 -20.47 27.15
N CYS A 218 -3.07 -21.77 27.27
CA CYS A 218 -2.44 -22.58 26.24
C CYS A 218 -3.04 -24.00 26.21
N THR A 219 -3.26 -24.50 24.99
CA THR A 219 -3.49 -25.91 24.72
C THR A 219 -2.20 -26.50 24.15
N PRO A 220 -1.50 -27.39 24.87
CA PRO A 220 -0.31 -28.05 24.35
C PRO A 220 -0.69 -29.06 23.24
N PRO A 221 0.28 -29.47 22.39
CA PRO A 221 0.09 -30.57 21.46
C PRO A 221 -0.17 -31.90 22.19
N SER A 222 -0.78 -32.86 21.50
CA SER A 222 -1.12 -34.19 22.08
C SER A 222 0.10 -34.95 22.59
N ALA A 223 1.25 -34.76 21.96
CA ALA A 223 2.55 -35.11 22.50
C ALA A 223 3.23 -33.79 22.88
N ALA A 224 3.36 -33.53 24.19
CA ALA A 224 3.97 -32.29 24.66
C ALA A 224 5.44 -32.22 24.23
N ASP A 225 5.77 -31.17 23.49
CA ASP A 225 7.09 -30.93 22.90
C ASP A 225 7.74 -29.64 23.43
N GLY A 226 7.14 -29.05 24.48
CA GLY A 226 7.58 -27.78 25.04
C GLY A 226 6.96 -26.54 24.41
N THR A 227 5.95 -26.69 23.54
CA THR A 227 5.27 -25.57 22.86
C THR A 227 3.76 -25.58 23.07
N CYS A 228 3.13 -24.46 22.73
CA CYS A 228 1.68 -24.31 22.65
C CYS A 228 1.19 -24.55 21.23
N LYS A 229 0.18 -25.43 21.09
CA LYS A 229 -0.51 -25.66 19.81
C LYS A 229 -1.49 -24.53 19.48
N SER A 230 -2.22 -24.05 20.50
CA SER A 230 -3.17 -22.95 20.38
C SER A 230 -3.29 -22.20 21.70
N CYS A 231 -3.60 -20.92 21.64
CA CYS A 231 -3.79 -20.09 22.84
C CYS A 231 -5.26 -19.96 23.20
N GLN A 232 -5.51 -19.68 24.47
CA GLN A 232 -6.83 -19.56 25.06
C GLN A 232 -6.97 -18.23 25.81
N GLY A 233 -8.22 -17.83 26.08
CA GLY A 233 -8.52 -16.56 26.73
C GLY A 233 -8.01 -15.38 25.91
N SER A 234 -7.36 -14.44 26.56
CA SER A 234 -6.80 -13.22 25.92
C SER A 234 -5.33 -13.36 25.53
N HIS A 235 -4.86 -14.58 25.22
CA HIS A 235 -3.47 -14.82 24.78
C HIS A 235 -3.40 -15.13 23.28
N TYR A 236 -2.27 -14.78 22.68
CA TYR A 236 -2.01 -14.90 21.25
C TYR A 236 -0.80 -15.79 20.99
N LEU A 237 -0.93 -16.68 20.02
CA LEU A 237 0.12 -17.60 19.61
C LEU A 237 1.20 -16.85 18.83
N PHE A 238 2.43 -16.94 19.30
CA PHE A 238 3.62 -16.40 18.64
C PHE A 238 4.81 -17.31 18.89
N SER A 239 5.52 -17.75 17.84
CA SER A 239 6.73 -18.58 17.95
C SER A 239 6.63 -19.73 18.97
N GLY A 240 5.53 -20.48 18.98
CA GLY A 240 5.33 -21.64 19.86
C GLY A 240 4.90 -21.32 21.30
N GLY A 241 4.72 -20.05 21.67
CA GLY A 241 4.25 -19.61 22.99
C GLY A 241 2.95 -18.80 22.95
N CYS A 242 2.32 -18.63 24.11
CA CYS A 242 1.12 -17.82 24.27
C CYS A 242 1.40 -16.55 25.07
N TYR A 243 1.09 -15.39 24.48
CA TYR A 243 1.43 -14.07 25.01
C TYR A 243 0.19 -13.21 25.22
N ALA A 244 0.13 -12.44 26.30
CA ALA A 244 -0.97 -11.52 26.58
C ALA A 244 -1.05 -10.37 25.56
N ALA A 245 0.08 -10.00 24.96
CA ALA A 245 0.18 -9.04 23.87
C ALA A 245 1.13 -9.56 22.80
N CYS A 246 0.82 -9.26 21.54
CA CYS A 246 1.72 -9.58 20.43
C CYS A 246 2.92 -8.63 20.44
N PRO A 247 4.11 -9.13 20.05
CA PRO A 247 5.30 -8.29 19.93
C PRO A 247 5.14 -7.24 18.83
N ASP A 248 5.94 -6.17 18.92
CA ASP A 248 6.00 -5.11 17.91
C ASP A 248 6.21 -5.74 16.52
N GLY A 249 5.49 -5.23 15.52
CA GLY A 249 5.42 -5.83 14.17
C GLY A 249 4.36 -6.92 14.00
N TYR A 250 3.62 -7.27 15.07
CA TYR A 250 2.50 -8.19 15.02
C TYR A 250 1.27 -7.61 15.72
N TYR A 251 0.08 -8.05 15.28
CA TYR A 251 -1.19 -7.74 15.92
C TYR A 251 -1.92 -9.02 16.30
N GLY A 252 -2.73 -8.95 17.36
CA GLY A 252 -3.54 -10.07 17.81
C GLY A 252 -4.82 -10.21 16.99
N ASP A 253 -5.04 -11.37 16.40
CA ASP A 253 -6.31 -11.71 15.75
C ASP A 253 -6.62 -13.19 15.94
N SER A 254 -7.82 -13.49 16.45
CA SER A 254 -8.27 -14.87 16.69
C SER A 254 -7.25 -15.73 17.46
N ASN A 255 -6.75 -15.22 18.60
CA ASN A 255 -5.73 -15.87 19.46
C ASN A 255 -4.40 -16.19 18.76
N THR A 256 -4.09 -15.52 17.66
CA THR A 256 -2.83 -15.68 16.92
C THR A 256 -2.20 -14.30 16.67
N CYS A 257 -0.87 -14.20 16.80
CA CYS A 257 -0.15 -13.00 16.37
C CYS A 257 0.07 -13.06 14.86
N LYS A 258 -0.51 -12.10 14.14
CA LYS A 258 -0.38 -11.94 12.69
C LYS A 258 0.58 -10.80 12.37
N PRO A 259 1.41 -10.91 11.33
CA PRO A 259 2.40 -9.91 11.03
C PRO A 259 1.78 -8.66 10.39
N CYS A 260 2.29 -7.49 10.79
CA CYS A 260 1.92 -6.20 10.21
C CYS A 260 2.46 -5.99 8.80
N SER A 261 3.45 -6.78 8.38
CA SER A 261 4.02 -6.76 7.03
C SER A 261 3.02 -7.12 5.92
N THR A 262 1.83 -7.61 6.28
CA THR A 262 0.68 -7.73 5.38
C THR A 262 0.22 -6.38 4.82
N ILE A 263 0.47 -5.29 5.55
CA ILE A 263 0.30 -3.92 5.07
C ILE A 263 1.65 -3.44 4.52
N ALA A 264 1.70 -3.12 3.23
CA ALA A 264 2.94 -2.76 2.56
C ALA A 264 3.64 -1.55 3.22
N GLY A 265 4.86 -1.75 3.71
CA GLY A 265 5.67 -0.72 4.36
C GLY A 265 5.24 -0.37 5.79
N CYS A 266 4.45 -1.23 6.44
CA CYS A 266 4.00 -1.04 7.81
C CYS A 266 4.89 -1.77 8.83
N SER A 267 5.36 -1.02 9.84
CA SER A 267 6.22 -1.52 10.92
C SER A 267 5.43 -1.94 12.15
N THR A 268 4.34 -1.23 12.49
CA THR A 268 3.43 -1.60 13.58
C THR A 268 1.99 -1.36 13.16
N CYS A 269 1.07 -2.21 13.62
CA CYS A 269 -0.33 -2.19 13.23
C CYS A 269 -1.22 -2.61 14.39
N SER A 270 -2.48 -2.18 14.36
CA SER A 270 -3.53 -2.62 15.29
C SER A 270 -4.46 -3.67 14.67
N SER A 271 -4.45 -3.79 13.36
CA SER A 271 -5.19 -4.82 12.61
C SER A 271 -4.57 -5.03 11.23
N GLY A 272 -5.10 -5.98 10.46
CA GLY A 272 -4.67 -6.24 9.08
C GLY A 272 -4.95 -5.11 8.08
N THR A 273 -5.63 -4.03 8.49
CA THR A 273 -5.93 -2.86 7.64
C THR A 273 -5.52 -1.52 8.28
N VAL A 274 -5.06 -1.55 9.53
CA VAL A 274 -4.74 -0.36 10.33
C VAL A 274 -3.29 -0.41 10.80
N CYS A 275 -2.42 0.20 10.04
CA CYS A 275 -1.05 0.54 10.34
C CYS A 275 -0.97 1.76 11.27
N THR A 276 -0.19 1.64 12.33
CA THR A 276 0.05 2.71 13.31
C THR A 276 1.43 3.34 13.14
N LYS A 277 2.36 2.67 12.48
CA LYS A 277 3.69 3.18 12.16
C LYS A 277 4.22 2.56 10.89
N CYS A 278 4.83 3.36 10.03
CA CYS A 278 5.43 2.91 8.78
C CYS A 278 6.95 2.70 8.91
N ASP A 279 7.50 1.92 8.00
CA ASP A 279 8.94 1.69 7.84
C ASP A 279 9.59 2.74 6.93
N GLY A 280 10.92 2.86 7.01
CA GLY A 280 11.73 3.52 5.98
C GLY A 280 11.43 5.01 5.79
N GLY A 281 11.08 5.71 6.88
CA GLY A 281 10.79 7.16 6.84
C GLY A 281 9.45 7.53 6.19
N LYS A 282 8.60 6.55 5.88
CA LYS A 282 7.22 6.78 5.42
C LYS A 282 6.33 7.24 6.57
N ILE A 283 5.20 7.84 6.20
CA ILE A 283 4.17 8.33 7.10
C ILE A 283 2.87 7.55 6.90
N VAL A 284 2.09 7.44 7.98
CA VAL A 284 0.77 6.80 7.94
C VAL A 284 -0.20 7.72 7.21
N LYS A 285 -0.74 7.25 6.08
CA LYS A 285 -1.86 7.86 5.39
C LYS A 285 -3.15 7.23 5.83
N THR A 286 -4.10 8.04 6.30
CA THR A 286 -5.42 7.60 6.73
C THR A 286 -6.48 8.13 5.77
N ASP A 287 -7.24 7.23 5.16
CA ASP A 287 -8.37 7.54 4.31
C ASP A 287 -9.58 6.73 4.78
N ASN A 288 -10.62 7.42 5.27
CA ASN A 288 -11.85 6.80 5.79
C ASN A 288 -11.60 5.65 6.80
N GLY A 289 -10.57 5.77 7.64
CA GLY A 289 -10.20 4.76 8.64
C GLY A 289 -9.36 3.59 8.12
N VAL A 290 -9.11 3.51 6.82
CA VAL A 290 -8.11 2.60 6.22
C VAL A 290 -6.78 3.32 6.20
N THR A 291 -5.71 2.59 6.51
CA THR A 291 -4.36 3.18 6.54
C THR A 291 -3.42 2.55 5.53
N SER A 292 -2.48 3.34 5.04
CA SER A 292 -1.40 2.91 4.16
C SER A 292 -0.11 3.67 4.50
N CYS A 293 1.02 3.22 3.97
CA CYS A 293 2.32 3.85 4.20
C CYS A 293 2.82 4.54 2.94
N VAL A 294 2.94 5.87 3.00
CA VAL A 294 3.35 6.72 1.87
C VAL A 294 4.47 7.65 2.30
N THR A 295 5.24 8.15 1.35
CA THR A 295 6.19 9.24 1.57
C THR A 295 5.45 10.59 1.70
N GLU A 296 6.12 11.60 2.25
CA GLU A 296 5.57 12.96 2.30
C GLU A 296 5.29 13.53 0.90
N GLU A 297 6.13 13.18 -0.07
CA GLU A 297 5.94 13.57 -1.47
C GLU A 297 4.69 12.92 -2.08
N GLU A 298 4.48 11.64 -1.86
CA GLU A 298 3.27 10.95 -2.31
C GLU A 298 2.01 11.51 -1.63
N CYS A 299 2.10 11.88 -0.36
CA CYS A 299 1.00 12.52 0.36
C CYS A 299 0.64 13.89 -0.23
N THR A 300 1.62 14.76 -0.45
CA THR A 300 1.40 16.13 -0.96
C THR A 300 0.96 16.15 -2.41
N LYS A 301 1.28 15.12 -3.19
CA LYS A 301 0.77 14.93 -4.56
C LYS A 301 -0.62 14.30 -4.61
N ALA A 302 -1.05 13.61 -3.56
CA ALA A 302 -2.37 12.98 -3.52
C ALA A 302 -3.44 14.06 -3.35
N GLU A 303 -4.36 14.15 -4.32
CA GLU A 303 -5.48 15.07 -4.23
C GLU A 303 -6.32 14.81 -2.98
N GLY A 304 -6.69 15.88 -2.28
CA GLY A 304 -7.47 15.80 -1.05
C GLY A 304 -6.69 15.34 0.18
N PHE A 305 -5.36 15.33 0.16
CA PHE A 305 -4.54 14.98 1.32
C PHE A 305 -3.50 16.05 1.65
N PHE A 306 -3.08 16.08 2.91
CA PHE A 306 -2.01 16.94 3.39
C PHE A 306 -1.18 16.27 4.48
N VAL A 307 0.06 16.73 4.65
CA VAL A 307 0.93 16.30 5.74
C VAL A 307 0.59 17.11 6.99
N LYS A 308 0.24 16.42 8.07
CA LYS A 308 0.00 16.99 9.39
C LYS A 308 1.16 16.70 10.33
N GLY A 309 1.41 17.64 11.23
CA GLY A 309 2.43 17.55 12.26
C GLY A 309 3.78 18.09 11.80
N ALA A 310 4.69 18.18 12.76
CA ALA A 310 6.08 18.56 12.54
C ALA A 310 6.99 17.43 13.07
N ASP A 311 8.20 17.36 12.52
CA ASP A 311 9.36 16.62 13.05
C ASP A 311 9.07 15.27 13.74
N GLY A 312 9.11 14.17 12.97
CA GLY A 312 9.10 12.79 13.49
C GLY A 312 7.71 12.21 13.82
N SER A 313 6.65 13.02 13.89
CA SER A 313 5.27 12.55 14.11
C SER A 313 4.32 12.91 12.96
N LYS A 314 4.84 12.90 11.73
CA LYS A 314 4.07 13.29 10.55
C LYS A 314 3.06 12.22 10.15
N THR A 315 1.86 12.64 9.80
CA THR A 315 0.80 11.80 9.22
C THR A 315 0.26 12.42 7.94
N CYS A 316 -0.33 11.60 7.07
CA CYS A 316 -1.00 12.06 5.86
C CYS A 316 -2.52 11.96 6.08
N GLU A 317 -3.17 13.12 6.23
CA GLU A 317 -4.59 13.22 6.55
C GLU A 317 -5.39 13.77 5.38
N ALA A 318 -6.65 13.38 5.28
CA ALA A 318 -7.56 13.91 4.28
C ALA A 318 -7.94 15.37 4.61
N CYS A 319 -7.98 16.21 3.58
CA CYS A 319 -8.65 17.51 3.64
C CYS A 319 -10.16 17.33 3.83
N ASP A 320 -10.87 18.44 4.06
CA ASP A 320 -12.33 18.42 4.01
C ASP A 320 -12.83 17.82 2.69
N SER A 321 -13.94 17.10 2.77
CA SER A 321 -14.53 16.37 1.65
C SER A 321 -14.87 17.25 0.43
N THR A 322 -14.94 18.57 0.58
CA THR A 322 -15.18 19.53 -0.49
C THR A 322 -13.88 20.10 -1.10
N CYS A 323 -12.77 20.03 -0.39
CA CYS A 323 -11.47 20.51 -0.87
C CYS A 323 -10.88 19.54 -1.90
N LYS A 324 -10.27 20.09 -2.95
CA LYS A 324 -9.33 19.36 -3.81
C LYS A 324 -7.92 19.44 -3.26
N THR A 325 -7.54 20.59 -2.73
CA THR A 325 -6.30 20.80 -1.97
C THR A 325 -6.60 21.68 -0.75
N CYS A 326 -5.85 21.50 0.33
CA CYS A 326 -5.95 22.32 1.54
C CYS A 326 -4.57 22.82 1.98
N SER A 327 -4.56 23.72 2.96
CA SER A 327 -3.39 24.52 3.36
C SER A 327 -2.30 23.71 4.07
N GLY A 328 -2.63 22.52 4.55
CA GLY A 328 -1.75 21.71 5.38
C GLY A 328 -1.76 22.16 6.84
N GLY A 329 -0.75 21.75 7.63
CA GLY A 329 -0.54 22.29 8.98
C GLY A 329 -1.59 21.93 10.04
N GLY A 330 -2.50 21.02 9.74
CA GLY A 330 -3.63 20.65 10.62
C GLY A 330 -4.95 21.34 10.28
N GLU A 331 -5.01 22.10 9.19
CA GLU A 331 -6.17 22.86 8.75
C GLU A 331 -6.87 22.18 7.56
N ALA A 332 -7.55 21.07 7.82
CA ALA A 332 -8.21 20.26 6.77
C ALA A 332 -9.32 21.04 6.03
N ASP A 333 -9.98 21.98 6.70
CA ASP A 333 -11.09 22.80 6.20
C ASP A 333 -10.65 24.07 5.47
N LYS A 334 -9.35 24.40 5.51
CA LYS A 334 -8.78 25.55 4.79
C LYS A 334 -8.39 25.14 3.38
N CYS A 335 -9.39 25.01 2.51
CA CYS A 335 -9.20 24.68 1.11
C CYS A 335 -8.38 25.75 0.40
N THR A 336 -7.45 25.33 -0.45
CA THR A 336 -6.73 26.18 -1.42
C THR A 336 -7.30 26.00 -2.83
N SER A 337 -8.00 24.90 -3.09
CA SER A 337 -8.80 24.67 -4.28
C SER A 337 -9.96 23.72 -3.97
N CYS A 338 -11.00 23.78 -4.79
CA CYS A 338 -12.22 23.00 -4.63
C CYS A 338 -12.29 21.85 -5.63
N LYS A 339 -13.05 20.81 -5.27
CA LYS A 339 -13.33 19.70 -6.19
C LYS A 339 -14.06 20.21 -7.44
N ASP A 340 -13.88 19.48 -8.53
CA ASP A 340 -14.46 19.85 -9.83
C ASP A 340 -15.98 19.61 -9.93
N THR A 341 -16.59 19.02 -8.88
CA THR A 341 -18.03 18.74 -8.80
C THR A 341 -18.60 19.09 -7.41
N GLY A 342 -19.90 19.43 -7.36
CA GLY A 342 -20.59 19.80 -6.13
C GLY A 342 -20.24 21.22 -5.68
N MET A 343 -19.40 21.33 -4.64
CA MET A 343 -18.96 22.60 -4.05
C MET A 343 -17.71 23.09 -4.77
N ILE A 344 -17.87 23.75 -5.92
CA ILE A 344 -16.76 24.03 -6.84
C ILE A 344 -16.14 25.41 -6.69
N TYR A 345 -16.77 26.33 -5.96
CA TYR A 345 -16.30 27.72 -5.85
C TYR A 345 -15.57 27.94 -4.53
N LEU A 346 -14.30 28.36 -4.62
CA LEU A 346 -13.53 28.73 -3.44
C LEU A 346 -13.98 30.11 -2.93
N LYS A 347 -14.64 30.14 -1.77
CA LYS A 347 -14.95 31.36 -1.03
C LYS A 347 -13.80 31.66 -0.07
N LYS A 348 -12.96 32.60 -0.45
CA LYS A 348 -11.79 32.98 0.36
C LYS A 348 -12.19 33.63 1.69
N ASP A 349 -11.47 33.29 2.75
CA ASP A 349 -11.68 33.87 4.08
C ASP A 349 -11.30 35.37 4.14
N SER A 350 -10.39 35.79 3.27
CA SER A 350 -9.92 37.17 3.16
C SER A 350 -9.61 37.51 1.70
N PRO A 351 -9.80 38.77 1.26
CA PRO A 351 -9.45 39.20 -0.11
C PRO A 351 -7.98 38.93 -0.48
N ALA A 352 -7.07 39.00 0.49
CA ALA A 352 -5.65 38.70 0.32
C ALA A 352 -5.29 37.24 0.69
N GLY A 353 -6.25 36.48 1.22
CA GLY A 353 -6.05 35.10 1.62
C GLY A 353 -5.92 34.16 0.43
N GLN A 354 -5.17 33.07 0.62
CA GLN A 354 -5.03 31.99 -0.35
C GLN A 354 -5.95 30.80 -0.03
N THR A 355 -6.69 30.89 1.09
CA THR A 355 -7.44 29.80 1.69
C THR A 355 -8.91 30.20 1.86
N GLY A 356 -9.78 29.21 1.96
CA GLY A 356 -11.21 29.43 2.16
C GLY A 356 -12.01 28.15 2.24
N THR A 357 -13.33 28.28 2.11
CA THR A 357 -14.27 27.16 2.12
C THR A 357 -14.85 26.97 0.72
N CYS A 358 -15.02 25.72 0.31
CA CYS A 358 -15.66 25.39 -0.95
C CYS A 358 -17.19 25.42 -0.82
N VAL A 359 -17.82 26.13 -1.74
CA VAL A 359 -19.28 26.31 -1.78
C VAL A 359 -19.80 26.12 -3.21
N ASP A 360 -21.11 25.89 -3.34
CA ASP A 360 -21.81 25.98 -4.61
C ASP A 360 -22.14 27.45 -4.94
N ALA A 361 -22.79 27.69 -6.09
CA ALA A 361 -23.16 29.02 -6.51
C ALA A 361 -24.11 29.73 -5.52
N ALA A 362 -24.96 28.99 -4.81
CA ALA A 362 -25.91 29.54 -3.84
C ALA A 362 -25.25 29.91 -2.50
N GLY A 363 -24.16 29.21 -2.14
CA GLY A 363 -23.34 29.53 -0.97
C GLY A 363 -22.46 30.78 -1.15
N CYS A 364 -22.39 31.32 -2.38
CA CYS A 364 -21.72 32.58 -2.64
C CYS A 364 -22.63 33.77 -2.22
N PRO A 365 -22.22 34.61 -1.27
CA PRO A 365 -23.06 35.72 -0.80
C PRO A 365 -23.33 36.71 -1.93
N SER A 366 -24.45 37.44 -1.84
CA SER A 366 -24.79 38.48 -2.84
C SER A 366 -23.77 39.63 -2.92
N THR A 367 -22.93 39.80 -1.90
CA THR A 367 -21.80 40.74 -1.85
C THR A 367 -20.53 40.21 -2.55
N HIS A 368 -20.62 39.05 -3.19
CA HIS A 368 -19.57 38.40 -3.95
C HIS A 368 -20.03 38.19 -5.39
N TYR A 369 -19.06 38.09 -6.30
CA TYR A 369 -19.28 37.63 -7.65
C TYR A 369 -18.63 36.25 -7.82
N ILE A 370 -19.23 35.47 -8.71
CA ILE A 370 -18.66 34.20 -9.16
C ILE A 370 -17.69 34.48 -10.31
N ASP A 371 -16.50 33.93 -10.20
CA ASP A 371 -15.53 33.84 -11.28
C ASP A 371 -15.51 32.41 -11.81
N GLU A 372 -16.19 32.17 -12.94
CA GLU A 372 -16.29 30.83 -13.53
C GLU A 372 -14.96 30.28 -14.03
N GLU A 373 -14.05 31.16 -14.44
CA GLU A 373 -12.74 30.77 -14.97
C GLU A 373 -11.79 30.42 -13.83
N ALA A 374 -11.78 31.23 -12.77
CA ALA A 374 -10.97 30.98 -11.58
C ALA A 374 -11.62 29.97 -10.61
N LYS A 375 -12.89 29.61 -10.81
CA LYS A 375 -13.72 28.84 -9.87
C LYS A 375 -13.65 29.41 -8.44
N THR A 376 -13.84 30.72 -8.33
CA THR A 376 -13.84 31.43 -7.04
C THR A 376 -15.11 32.20 -6.80
N CYS A 377 -15.43 32.41 -5.52
CA CYS A 377 -16.44 33.34 -5.04
C CYS A 377 -15.71 34.49 -4.32
N SER A 378 -15.62 35.66 -4.97
CA SER A 378 -14.79 36.79 -4.51
C SER A 378 -15.63 38.01 -4.20
N THR A 379 -15.25 38.82 -3.21
CA THR A 379 -16.03 40.01 -2.81
C THR A 379 -16.11 41.03 -3.93
N CYS A 380 -17.22 41.75 -4.06
CA CYS A 380 -17.35 42.86 -5.02
C CYS A 380 -16.24 43.91 -4.88
N ALA A 381 -15.83 44.19 -3.64
CA ALA A 381 -14.77 45.13 -3.32
C ALA A 381 -13.41 44.71 -3.90
N SER A 382 -13.11 43.40 -3.94
CA SER A 382 -11.85 42.88 -4.50
C SER A 382 -11.65 43.22 -5.98
N ALA A 383 -12.74 43.45 -6.72
CA ALA A 383 -12.69 43.83 -8.13
C ALA A 383 -12.75 45.36 -8.36
N GLY A 384 -12.55 46.15 -7.29
CA GLY A 384 -12.55 47.61 -7.34
C GLY A 384 -13.93 48.24 -7.48
N THR A 385 -15.01 47.48 -7.24
CA THR A 385 -16.35 48.07 -7.19
C THR A 385 -16.64 48.63 -5.79
N THR A 386 -17.42 49.71 -5.70
CA THR A 386 -17.68 50.39 -4.41
C THR A 386 -19.16 50.71 -4.23
N GLY A 387 -19.70 50.36 -3.06
CA GLY A 387 -21.10 50.67 -2.71
C GLY A 387 -22.15 49.80 -3.41
N CYS A 388 -21.75 48.77 -4.17
CA CYS A 388 -22.72 47.86 -4.80
C CYS A 388 -23.45 47.02 -3.74
N LYS A 389 -24.76 46.83 -3.93
CA LYS A 389 -25.54 45.83 -3.19
C LYS A 389 -25.23 44.42 -3.68
N THR A 390 -25.13 44.26 -5.00
CA THR A 390 -24.66 43.02 -5.65
C THR A 390 -23.74 43.36 -6.82
N CYS A 391 -22.89 42.41 -7.22
CA CYS A 391 -22.03 42.53 -8.39
C CYS A 391 -22.02 41.23 -9.20
N ALA A 392 -21.65 41.34 -10.48
CA ALA A 392 -21.50 40.20 -11.38
C ALA A 392 -20.28 40.40 -12.28
N LYS A 393 -19.65 39.28 -12.67
CA LYS A 393 -18.59 39.24 -13.68
C LYS A 393 -19.20 38.86 -15.03
N THR A 394 -18.94 39.64 -16.06
CA THR A 394 -19.37 39.36 -17.43
C THR A 394 -18.22 39.75 -18.37
N ASP A 395 -17.83 38.83 -19.27
CA ASP A 395 -16.71 39.03 -20.21
C ASP A 395 -15.41 39.51 -19.53
N GLY A 396 -15.08 38.94 -18.37
CA GLY A 396 -13.89 39.32 -17.60
C GLY A 396 -14.03 40.57 -16.73
N VAL A 397 -15.13 41.33 -16.86
CA VAL A 397 -15.33 42.61 -16.16
C VAL A 397 -16.35 42.46 -15.04
N VAL A 398 -15.97 42.86 -13.83
CA VAL A 398 -16.89 42.92 -12.68
C VAL A 398 -17.55 44.29 -12.61
N ALA A 399 -18.89 44.32 -12.49
CA ALA A 399 -19.68 45.54 -12.34
C ALA A 399 -20.76 45.37 -11.26
N CYS A 400 -21.25 46.47 -10.69
CA CYS A 400 -22.44 46.44 -9.84
C CYS A 400 -23.62 45.90 -10.65
N ALA A 401 -24.29 44.86 -10.15
CA ALA A 401 -25.51 44.33 -10.70
C ALA A 401 -26.76 45.01 -10.10
N SER A 402 -26.67 45.44 -8.84
CA SER A 402 -27.69 46.26 -8.17
C SER A 402 -27.07 47.26 -7.19
N CYS A 403 -27.78 48.36 -6.98
CA CYS A 403 -27.52 49.35 -5.93
C CYS A 403 -28.62 49.28 -4.86
N GLU A 404 -28.47 49.99 -3.75
CA GLU A 404 -29.61 50.22 -2.84
C GLU A 404 -30.64 51.15 -3.49
N ASP A 405 -31.89 51.12 -3.00
CA ASP A 405 -33.03 51.79 -3.66
C ASP A 405 -32.85 53.31 -3.83
N SER A 406 -32.05 53.95 -2.99
CA SER A 406 -31.74 55.39 -3.03
C SER A 406 -30.51 55.75 -3.87
N GLN A 407 -29.83 54.76 -4.47
CA GLN A 407 -28.58 54.94 -5.19
C GLN A 407 -28.72 54.69 -6.70
N LYS A 408 -27.86 55.33 -7.48
CA LYS A 408 -27.73 55.13 -8.92
C LYS A 408 -26.37 54.54 -9.26
N PHE A 409 -26.29 53.82 -10.38
CA PHE A 409 -25.02 53.37 -10.91
C PHE A 409 -24.14 54.57 -11.27
N GLY A 410 -22.91 54.56 -10.76
CA GLY A 410 -21.85 55.46 -11.18
C GLY A 410 -21.26 55.06 -12.55
N LEU A 411 -20.18 55.73 -12.93
CA LEU A 411 -19.50 55.53 -14.21
C LEU A 411 -19.17 54.05 -14.43
N ASN A 412 -19.48 53.55 -15.63
CA ASN A 412 -19.24 52.17 -16.05
C ASN A 412 -19.80 51.10 -15.09
N LYS A 413 -20.82 51.45 -14.27
CA LYS A 413 -21.37 50.59 -13.22
C LYS A 413 -20.33 50.09 -12.22
N LYS A 414 -19.23 50.81 -12.01
CA LYS A 414 -18.18 50.45 -11.05
C LYS A 414 -18.49 50.91 -9.63
N SER A 415 -19.49 51.75 -9.44
CA SER A 415 -19.93 52.20 -8.13
C SER A 415 -21.43 52.42 -8.07
N CYS A 416 -21.96 52.50 -6.85
CA CYS A 416 -23.29 53.02 -6.58
C CYS A 416 -23.15 54.30 -5.75
N VAL A 417 -23.82 55.37 -6.18
CA VAL A 417 -23.74 56.71 -5.56
C VAL A 417 -25.14 57.27 -5.32
N THR A 418 -25.30 58.04 -4.25
CA THR A 418 -26.58 58.63 -3.83
C THR A 418 -26.94 59.87 -4.65
#